data_AF-A0A397VZ19-F1
#
_entry.id   AF-A0A397VZ19-F1
#
_cell.length_a   1.000
_cell.length_b   1.000
_cell.length_c   1.000
_cell.angle_alpha   90.00
_cell.angle_beta   90.00
_cell.angle_gamma   90.00
#
_symmetry.space_group_name_H-M   'P 1'
#
loop_
_entity.id
_entity.type
_entity.pdbx_description
1 polymer ?
#
loop_
_entity_poly.entity_id
_entity_poly.type
_entity_poly.pdbx_seq_one_letter_code
_entity_poly.pdbx_strand_id
1 'polypeptide(L)'
;MPDFIAYTTLKLQNTVKDPYSFFKKELLESINLLEDYQFNKLVLDLENGTQKELELHQKWLKCWLHLLLSICHLDRKYGRKFAQSFVYIVLRTNCYQYPHCKNYAT
;
A
#
# COMPACT_ATOMS: atom_id res chain seq x y z
N MET A 1 -6.11 4.93 15.41
CA MET A 1 -4.84 4.40 14.83
C MET A 1 -5.07 3.54 13.58
N PRO A 2 -6.05 2.61 13.53
CA PRO A 2 -6.41 1.90 12.30
C PRO A 2 -6.82 2.83 11.15
N ASP A 3 -7.55 3.89 11.48
CA ASP A 3 -8.03 4.88 10.50
C ASP A 3 -6.88 5.63 9.82
N PHE A 4 -5.80 5.90 10.55
CA PHE A 4 -4.61 6.55 10.00
C PHE A 4 -3.88 5.62 9.01
N ILE A 5 -3.78 4.33 9.33
CA ILE A 5 -3.18 3.35 8.42
C ILE A 5 -4.06 3.18 7.17
N ALA A 6 -5.37 3.03 7.33
CA ALA A 6 -6.30 2.91 6.21
C ALA A 6 -6.30 4.18 5.32
N TYR A 7 -6.28 5.36 5.94
CA TYR A 7 -6.16 6.64 5.24
C TYR A 7 -4.84 6.73 4.46
N THR A 8 -3.71 6.42 5.11
CA THR A 8 -2.38 6.45 4.48
C THR A 8 -2.30 5.47 3.32
N THR A 9 -2.83 4.25 3.47
CA THR A 9 -2.90 3.28 2.37
C THR A 9 -3.74 3.81 1.21
N LEU A 10 -4.91 4.40 1.48
CA LEU A 10 -5.77 4.96 0.44
C LEU A 10 -5.08 6.12 -0.29
N LYS A 11 -4.41 7.01 0.46
CA LYS A 11 -3.66 8.13 -0.10
C LYS A 11 -2.55 7.63 -1.03
N LEU A 12 -1.77 6.63 -0.61
CA LEU A 12 -0.72 6.03 -1.41
C LEU A 12 -1.27 5.31 -2.66
N GLN A 13 -2.38 4.57 -2.54
CA GLN A 13 -3.05 3.96 -3.69
C GLN A 13 -3.54 4.99 -4.70
N ASN A 14 -4.03 6.14 -4.25
CA ASN A 14 -4.44 7.23 -5.13
C ASN A 14 -3.23 7.89 -5.80
N THR A 15 -2.13 8.10 -5.06
CA THR A 15 -0.87 8.60 -5.62
C THR A 15 -0.31 7.67 -6.70
N VAL A 16 -0.40 6.35 -6.54
CA VAL A 16 0.04 5.40 -7.58
C VAL A 16 -0.83 5.48 -8.85
N LYS A 17 -2.14 5.71 -8.70
CA LYS A 17 -3.06 5.83 -9.84
C LYS A 17 -2.84 7.12 -10.63
N ASP A 18 -2.49 8.20 -9.94
CA ASP A 18 -2.21 9.49 -10.54
C ASP A 18 -1.05 10.18 -9.80
N PRO A 19 0.19 9.80 -10.13
CA PRO A 19 1.39 10.37 -9.49
C PRO A 19 1.55 11.85 -9.84
N TYR A 20 1.13 12.25 -11.04
CA TYR A 20 1.25 13.61 -11.54
C TYR A 20 0.43 14.60 -10.73
N SER A 21 -0.81 14.27 -10.37
CA SER A 21 -1.62 15.14 -9.52
C SER A 21 -1.01 15.34 -8.13
N PHE A 22 -0.34 14.31 -7.60
CA PHE A 22 0.33 14.40 -6.30
C PHE A 22 1.58 15.30 -6.34
N PHE A 23 2.41 15.16 -7.38
CA PHE A 23 3.66 15.91 -7.57
C PHE A 23 3.52 17.08 -8.55
N LYS A 24 2.30 17.59 -8.74
CA LYS A 24 1.99 18.55 -9.80
C LYS A 24 2.88 19.78 -9.72
N LYS A 25 3.11 20.29 -8.52
CA LYS A 25 3.90 21.50 -8.30
C LYS A 25 5.37 21.26 -8.68
N GLU A 26 5.94 20.18 -8.17
CA GLU A 26 7.33 19.78 -8.40
C GLU A 26 7.60 19.47 -9.87
N LEU A 27 6.65 18.82 -10.55
CA LEU A 27 6.73 18.54 -11.99
C LEU A 27 6.60 19.81 -12.84
N LEU A 28 5.75 20.77 -12.45
CA LEU A 28 5.67 22.05 -13.16
C LEU A 28 6.95 22.88 -13.01
N GLU A 29 7.57 22.84 -11.83
CA GLU A 29 8.86 23.50 -11.59
C GLU A 29 9.99 22.85 -12.42
N SER A 30 9.96 21.54 -12.61
CA SER A 30 11.01 20.82 -13.34
C SER A 30 10.96 21.01 -14.86
N ILE A 31 9.81 21.35 -15.45
CA ILE A 31 9.67 21.65 -16.89
C ILE A 31 10.63 22.75 -17.34
N ASN A 32 10.84 23.78 -16.51
CA ASN A 32 11.71 24.90 -16.85
C ASN A 32 13.21 24.63 -16.57
N LEU A 33 13.53 23.49 -15.95
CA LEU A 33 14.88 23.17 -15.45
C LEU A 33 15.52 21.98 -16.18
N LEU A 34 14.71 21.11 -16.77
CA LEU A 34 15.16 19.85 -17.35
C LEU A 34 14.94 19.84 -18.87
N GLU A 35 15.84 19.16 -19.58
CA GLU A 35 15.60 18.79 -20.97
C GLU A 35 14.54 17.68 -21.07
N ASP A 36 13.85 17.58 -22.22
CA ASP A 36 12.75 16.64 -22.43
C ASP A 36 13.10 15.19 -22.04
N TYR A 37 14.31 14.72 -22.38
CA TYR A 37 14.72 13.35 -22.06
C TYR A 37 14.90 13.14 -20.53
N GLN A 38 15.36 14.17 -19.82
CA GLN A 38 15.54 14.13 -18.36
C GLN A 38 14.19 14.19 -17.67
N PHE A 39 13.27 15.02 -18.17
CA PHE A 39 11.91 15.10 -17.67
C PHE A 39 11.16 13.78 -17.87
N ASN A 40 11.25 13.18 -19.05
CA ASN A 40 10.65 11.87 -19.33
C ASN A 40 11.21 10.78 -18.41
N LYS A 41 12.52 10.79 -18.16
CA LYS A 41 13.13 9.87 -17.20
C LYS A 41 12.63 10.09 -15.77
N LEU A 42 12.54 11.34 -15.31
CA LEU A 42 12.01 11.70 -14.00
C LEU A 42 10.59 11.15 -13.81
N VAL A 43 9.74 11.34 -14.82
CA VAL A 43 8.36 10.86 -14.83
C VAL A 43 8.30 9.33 -14.70
N LEU A 44 9.08 8.60 -15.51
CA LEU A 44 9.16 7.13 -15.44
C LEU A 44 9.68 6.65 -14.08
N ASP A 45 10.71 7.30 -13.55
CA ASP A 45 11.28 6.97 -12.23
C ASP A 45 10.27 7.20 -11.12
N LEU A 46 9.41 8.21 -11.25
CA LEU A 46 8.36 8.56 -10.30
C LEU A 46 7.18 7.57 -10.32
N GLU A 47 6.72 7.17 -11.51
CA GLU A 47 5.73 6.09 -11.67
C GLU A 47 6.25 4.77 -11.05
N ASN A 48 7.49 4.40 -11.37
CA ASN A 48 8.11 3.21 -10.82
C ASN A 48 8.33 3.30 -9.29
N GLY A 49 8.76 4.47 -8.80
CA GLY A 49 9.03 4.71 -7.39
C GLY A 49 7.77 4.63 -6.54
N THR A 50 6.69 5.28 -6.98
CA THR A 50 5.40 5.24 -6.28
C THR A 50 4.81 3.82 -6.25
N GLN A 51 4.92 3.07 -7.35
CA GLN A 51 4.50 1.67 -7.40
C GLN A 51 5.30 0.80 -6.40
N LYS A 52 6.62 0.94 -6.36
CA LYS A 52 7.48 0.21 -5.40
C LYS A 52 7.15 0.57 -3.95
N GLU A 53 6.88 1.82 -3.66
CA GLU A 53 6.49 2.26 -2.32
C GLU A 53 5.19 1.59 -1.87
N LEU A 54 4.18 1.49 -2.75
CA LEU A 54 2.95 0.78 -2.46
C LEU A 54 3.18 -0.71 -2.17
N GLU A 55 4.06 -1.36 -2.93
CA GLU A 55 4.42 -2.77 -2.70
C GLU A 55 5.11 -2.98 -1.35
N LEU A 56 6.05 -2.11 -0.99
CA LEU A 56 6.75 -2.14 0.30
C LEU A 56 5.78 -1.88 1.46
N HIS A 57 4.92 -0.88 1.34
CA HIS A 57 3.88 -0.57 2.32
C HIS A 57 2.95 -1.77 2.56
N GLN A 58 2.47 -2.40 1.48
CA GLN A 58 1.65 -3.61 1.59
C GLN A 58 2.42 -4.77 2.24
N LYS A 59 3.70 -4.97 1.92
CA LYS A 59 4.54 -5.99 2.54
C LYS A 59 4.69 -5.75 4.03
N TRP A 60 4.94 -4.51 4.43
CA TRP A 60 5.06 -4.12 5.83
C TRP A 60 3.76 -4.37 6.59
N LEU A 61 2.61 -3.95 6.05
CA LEU A 61 1.31 -4.20 6.67
C LEU A 61 0.96 -5.68 6.84
N LYS A 62 1.41 -6.55 5.92
CA LYS A 62 1.26 -8.01 6.10
C LYS A 62 2.05 -8.51 7.30
N CYS A 63 3.29 -8.07 7.47
CA CYS A 63 4.10 -8.41 8.65
C CYS A 63 3.43 -7.93 9.94
N TRP A 64 2.85 -6.73 9.93
CA TRP A 64 2.09 -6.21 11.08
C TRP A 64 0.83 -7.02 11.39
N LEU A 65 0.11 -7.48 10.37
CA LEU A 65 -1.05 -8.35 10.57
C LEU A 65 -0.65 -9.66 11.28
N HIS A 66 0.46 -10.29 10.85
CA HIS A 66 0.97 -11.49 11.52
C HIS A 66 1.33 -11.24 12.98
N LEU A 67 1.98 -10.11 13.27
CA LEU A 67 2.34 -9.72 14.63
C LEU A 67 1.10 -9.49 15.50
N LEU A 68 0.10 -8.77 14.99
CA LEU A 68 -1.16 -8.50 15.70
C LEU A 68 -1.93 -9.79 16.01
N LEU A 69 -1.99 -10.72 15.08
CA LEU A 69 -2.63 -12.01 15.30
C LEU A 69 -1.93 -12.79 16.43
N SER A 70 -0.60 -12.83 16.38
CA SER A 70 0.25 -13.54 17.35
C SER A 70 0.16 -12.93 18.76
N ILE A 71 0.27 -11.61 18.88
CA ILE A 71 0.22 -10.91 20.19
C ILE A 71 -1.16 -11.01 20.82
N CYS A 72 -2.21 -10.82 20.02
CA CYS A 72 -3.58 -10.84 20.53
C CYS A 72 -4.11 -12.27 20.73
N HIS A 73 -3.29 -13.31 20.50
CA HIS A 73 -3.68 -14.72 20.51
C HIS A 73 -4.96 -14.98 19.70
N LEU A 74 -5.14 -14.23 18.62
CA LEU A 74 -6.34 -14.32 17.80
C LEU A 74 -6.31 -15.55 16.90
N ASP A 75 -5.21 -16.30 16.87
CA ASP A 75 -4.88 -17.43 15.98
C ASP A 75 -5.95 -18.53 15.86
N ARG A 76 -6.97 -18.54 16.75
CA ARG A 76 -8.11 -19.46 16.70
C ARG A 76 -9.35 -18.81 16.06
N LYS A 77 -10.52 -18.94 16.69
CA LYS A 77 -11.87 -18.66 16.14
C LYS A 77 -12.06 -17.26 15.53
N TYR A 78 -11.29 -16.26 15.97
CA TYR A 78 -11.48 -14.85 15.59
C TYR A 78 -10.38 -14.30 14.67
N GLY A 79 -9.20 -14.93 14.60
CA GLY A 79 -8.06 -14.46 13.82
C GLY A 79 -8.34 -14.44 12.33
N ARG A 80 -9.08 -15.44 11.83
CA ARG A 80 -9.56 -15.44 10.44
C ARG A 80 -10.44 -14.24 10.11
N LYS A 81 -11.44 -13.95 10.96
CA LYS A 81 -12.36 -12.82 10.75
C LYS A 81 -11.60 -11.50 10.85
N PHE A 82 -10.71 -11.37 11.82
CA PHE A 82 -9.85 -10.20 11.98
C PHE A 82 -8.95 -9.99 10.76
N ALA A 83 -8.25 -11.03 10.30
CA ALA A 83 -7.39 -10.96 9.12
C ALA A 83 -8.18 -10.58 7.87
N GLN A 84 -9.38 -11.15 7.68
CA GLN A 84 -10.27 -10.80 6.58
C GLN A 84 -10.69 -9.33 6.63
N SER A 85 -11.12 -8.85 7.80
CA SER A 85 -11.50 -7.45 7.99
C SER A 85 -10.31 -6.51 7.78
N PHE A 86 -9.12 -6.85 8.28
CA PHE A 86 -7.91 -6.06 8.09
C PHE A 86 -7.52 -5.97 6.61
N VAL A 87 -7.48 -7.10 5.89
CA VAL A 87 -7.15 -7.13 4.46
C VAL A 87 -8.19 -6.34 3.65
N TYR A 88 -9.48 -6.47 3.97
CA TYR A 88 -10.53 -5.76 3.26
C TYR A 88 -10.53 -4.24 3.54
N ILE A 89 -10.42 -3.83 4.80
CA ILE A 89 -10.51 -2.42 5.21
C ILE A 89 -9.20 -1.69 4.95
N VAL A 90 -8.07 -2.28 5.33
CA VAL A 90 -6.76 -1.62 5.35
C VAL A 90 -6.01 -1.81 4.04
N LEU A 91 -6.02 -3.01 3.47
CA LEU A 91 -5.33 -3.29 2.20
C LEU A 91 -6.23 -3.07 0.97
N ARG A 92 -7.56 -3.01 1.15
CA ARG A 92 -8.56 -2.91 0.07
C ARG A 92 -8.38 -3.96 -1.04
N THR A 93 -7.90 -5.13 -0.65
CA THR A 93 -7.70 -6.28 -1.54
C THR A 93 -8.65 -7.41 -1.17
N ASN A 94 -9.02 -8.25 -2.14
CA ASN A 94 -9.83 -9.43 -1.85
C ASN A 94 -8.99 -10.50 -1.16
N CYS A 95 -9.47 -11.03 -0.01
CA CYS A 95 -8.77 -12.06 0.76
C CYS A 95 -8.48 -13.34 -0.04
N TYR A 96 -9.18 -13.57 -1.16
CA TYR A 96 -8.97 -14.71 -2.05
C TYR A 96 -7.57 -14.74 -2.70
N GLN A 97 -6.89 -13.60 -2.79
CA GLN A 97 -5.54 -13.50 -3.34
C GLN A 97 -4.44 -13.82 -2.30
N TYR A 98 -4.80 -14.06 -1.03
CA TYR A 98 -3.83 -14.21 0.06
C TYR A 98 -3.83 -15.62 0.69
N PRO A 99 -2.71 -16.38 0.59
CA PRO A 99 -2.57 -17.72 1.18
C PRO A 99 -2.81 -17.74 2.69
N HIS A 100 -2.41 -16.66 3.38
CA HIS A 100 -2.60 -16.55 4.82
C HIS A 100 -4.07 -16.43 5.24
N CYS A 101 -5.01 -16.00 4.38
CA CYS A 101 -6.44 -16.09 4.70
C CYS A 101 -6.94 -17.56 4.73
N LYS A 102 -6.16 -18.52 4.18
CA LYS A 102 -6.44 -19.97 4.21
C LYS A 102 -5.70 -20.71 5.33
N ASN A 103 -4.53 -20.24 5.75
CA ASN A 103 -3.62 -20.97 6.64
C ASN A 103 -3.97 -20.91 8.15
N TYR A 104 -4.94 -20.10 8.58
CA TYR A 104 -5.42 -20.10 9.97
C TYR A 104 -6.52 -21.16 10.21
N ALA A 105 -6.41 -22.31 9.54
CA ALA A 105 -7.43 -23.37 9.48
C ALA A 105 -7.04 -24.67 10.20
N THR A 106 -6.03 -24.64 11.06
CA THR A 106 -5.71 -25.74 11.98
C THR A 106 -5.54 -25.20 13.38
#